data_AF-A0A2E0X0T2-F1
#
_entry.id   AF-A0A2E0X0T2-F1
#
_cell.length_a   1.000
_cell.length_b   1.000
_cell.length_c   1.000
_cell.angle_alpha   90.00
_cell.angle_beta   90.00
_cell.angle_gamma   90.00
#
_symmetry.space_group_name_H-M   'P 1'
#
loop_
_entity.id
_entity.type
_entity.pdbx_description
1 polymer ?
#
loop_
_entity_poly.entity_id
_entity_poly.type
_entity_poly.pdbx_seq_one_letter_code
_entity_poly.pdbx_strand_id
1 'polypeptide(L)'
;MSALFRLFASLLAFFLIEIRGASFLIVLIVFFVLTLVSSSELCSCSSLSSVLVFRIAVIALLFFSTESLLVLFVCYESSLIPVSLLLLVFGYQPEKTNALFFLIIYLVVFSFPFLFFVVLYSGSITSSFSQVGAFSGLVLSLSFMSKSPLFTLHAWLPKAHVEAPLVGSILLSGIMLKFGGYGILLLSANLLS
;
A
#
# COMPACT_ATOMS: atom_id res chain seq x y z
N MET A 1 11.46 -12.61 16.33
CA MET A 1 10.13 -12.00 16.51
C MET A 1 10.15 -10.80 17.47
N SER A 2 10.64 -10.92 18.71
CA SER A 2 10.56 -9.82 19.70
C SER A 2 11.42 -8.58 19.38
N ALA A 3 12.64 -8.74 18.85
CA ALA A 3 13.53 -7.61 18.55
C ALA A 3 13.06 -6.77 17.35
N LEU A 4 12.67 -7.40 16.24
CA LEU A 4 12.11 -6.72 15.06
C LEU A 4 10.81 -5.99 15.38
N PHE A 5 9.95 -6.58 16.20
CA PHE A 5 8.72 -5.93 16.65
C PHE A 5 9.00 -4.71 17.53
N ARG A 6 9.98 -4.77 18.45
CA ARG A 6 10.40 -3.61 19.26
C ARG A 6 11.01 -2.50 18.42
N LEU A 7 11.83 -2.85 17.43
CA LEU A 7 12.44 -1.88 16.49
C LEU A 7 11.38 -1.20 15.62
N PHE A 8 10.38 -1.97 15.17
CA PHE A 8 9.23 -1.43 14.46
C PHE A 8 8.43 -0.47 15.34
N ALA A 9 8.13 -0.87 16.58
CA ALA A 9 7.40 -0.03 17.54
C ALA A 9 8.15 1.28 17.85
N SER A 10 9.49 1.24 17.98
CA SER A 10 10.30 2.44 18.21
C SER A 10 10.36 3.37 17.00
N LEU A 11 10.48 2.82 15.78
CA LEU A 11 10.43 3.62 14.55
C LEU A 11 9.06 4.29 14.39
N LEU A 12 7.99 3.57 14.71
CA LEU A 12 6.63 4.08 14.63
C LEU A 12 6.36 5.17 15.68
N ALA A 13 6.87 5.03 16.90
CA ALA A 13 6.79 6.07 17.92
C ALA A 13 7.49 7.37 17.49
N PHE A 14 8.61 7.26 16.76
CA PHE A 14 9.28 8.42 16.17
C PHE A 14 8.43 9.07 15.07
N PHE A 15 7.86 8.28 14.15
CA PHE A 15 7.02 8.81 13.07
C PHE A 15 5.71 9.44 13.56
N LEU A 16 5.11 8.96 14.65
CA LEU A 16 3.87 9.53 15.19
C LEU A 16 4.01 10.99 15.66
N ILE A 17 5.23 11.47 15.89
CA ILE A 17 5.50 12.84 16.34
C ILE A 17 5.39 13.85 15.17
N GLU A 18 5.55 13.42 13.92
CA GLU A 18 5.63 14.30 12.75
C GLU A 18 4.36 14.32 11.87
N ILE A 19 3.35 13.52 12.20
CA ILE A 19 2.20 13.28 11.30
C ILE A 19 1.03 14.22 11.62
N ARG A 20 0.52 14.91 10.58
CA ARG A 20 -0.67 15.78 10.65
C ARG A 20 -1.98 14.96 10.65
N GLY A 21 -3.05 15.51 11.23
CA GLY A 21 -4.20 14.77 11.78
C GLY A 21 -4.84 13.64 10.96
N ALA A 22 -5.06 13.79 9.65
CA ALA A 22 -5.73 12.76 8.84
C ALA A 22 -4.85 11.51 8.60
N SER A 23 -3.55 11.70 8.41
CA SER A 23 -2.60 10.59 8.30
C SER A 23 -2.39 9.89 9.65
N PHE A 24 -2.56 10.59 10.77
CA PHE A 24 -2.40 10.00 12.11
C PHE A 24 -3.40 8.86 12.37
N LEU A 25 -4.68 9.07 12.07
CA LEU A 25 -5.71 8.03 12.23
C LEU A 25 -5.42 6.81 11.35
N ILE A 26 -5.00 7.04 10.11
CA ILE A 26 -4.71 5.97 9.15
C ILE A 26 -3.51 5.14 9.64
N VAL A 27 -2.46 5.80 10.12
CA VAL A 27 -1.28 5.13 10.69
C VAL A 27 -1.63 4.32 11.93
N LEU A 28 -2.52 4.82 12.80
CA LEU A 28 -2.98 4.08 13.97
C LEU A 28 -3.71 2.79 13.59
N ILE A 29 -4.58 2.84 12.57
CA ILE A 29 -5.29 1.63 12.10
C ILE A 29 -4.30 0.68 11.43
N VAL A 30 -3.30 1.17 10.69
CA VAL A 30 -2.25 0.32 10.10
C VAL A 30 -1.43 -0.35 11.19
N PHE A 31 -1.08 0.37 12.25
CA PHE A 31 -0.42 -0.18 13.42
C PHE A 31 -1.24 -1.30 14.07
N PHE A 32 -2.54 -1.06 14.30
CA PHE A 32 -3.44 -2.07 14.86
C PHE A 32 -3.51 -3.34 13.99
N VAL A 33 -3.56 -3.21 12.67
CA VAL A 33 -3.54 -4.37 11.76
C VAL A 33 -2.22 -5.14 11.89
N LEU A 34 -1.09 -4.43 11.98
CA LEU A 34 0.23 -5.05 12.09
C LEU A 34 0.44 -5.75 13.43
N THR A 35 -0.07 -5.21 14.54
CA THR A 35 -0.01 -5.88 15.84
C THR A 35 -0.82 -7.18 15.81
N LEU A 36 -2.02 -7.19 15.23
CA LEU A 36 -2.84 -8.40 15.07
C LEU A 36 -2.12 -9.49 14.26
N VAL A 37 -1.49 -9.11 13.16
CA VAL A 37 -0.71 -10.05 12.33
C VAL A 37 0.48 -10.60 13.13
N SER A 38 1.19 -9.75 13.88
CA SER A 38 2.34 -10.18 14.68
C SER A 38 1.97 -11.09 15.86
N SER A 39 0.77 -10.94 16.43
CA SER A 39 0.25 -11.79 17.50
C SER A 39 -0.32 -13.12 16.99
N SER A 40 -0.57 -13.23 15.69
CA SER A 40 -1.08 -14.47 15.12
C SER A 40 0.04 -15.52 15.03
N GLU A 41 -0.22 -16.71 15.58
CA GLU A 41 0.69 -17.87 15.47
C GLU A 41 0.91 -18.31 14.01
N LEU A 42 0.14 -17.78 13.06
CA LEU A 42 0.28 -17.99 11.63
C LEU A 42 1.63 -17.51 11.06
N CYS A 43 2.34 -16.64 11.78
CA CYS A 43 3.69 -16.20 11.42
C CYS A 43 4.79 -17.19 11.86
N SER A 44 4.44 -18.30 12.53
CA SER A 44 5.39 -19.31 13.02
C SER A 44 6.02 -20.17 11.91
N CYS A 45 5.43 -20.20 10.72
CA CYS A 45 5.82 -21.19 9.70
C CYS A 45 7.12 -20.88 8.94
N SER A 46 7.63 -19.64 8.90
CA SER A 46 8.93 -19.34 8.26
C SER A 46 9.51 -17.95 8.61
N SER A 47 10.84 -17.83 8.61
CA SER A 47 11.52 -16.54 8.72
C SER A 47 11.18 -15.58 7.57
N LEU A 48 10.93 -16.11 6.38
CA LEU A 48 10.63 -15.35 5.16
C LEU A 48 9.31 -14.57 5.25
N SER A 49 8.23 -15.19 5.73
CA SER A 49 6.95 -14.50 5.89
C SER A 49 7.09 -13.29 6.81
N SER A 50 7.77 -13.46 7.96
CA SER A 50 7.99 -12.37 8.91
C SER A 50 8.76 -11.18 8.31
N VAL A 51 9.76 -11.46 7.45
CA VAL A 51 10.53 -10.42 6.75
C VAL A 51 9.65 -9.69 5.71
N LEU A 52 8.81 -10.40 4.97
CA LEU A 52 7.91 -9.80 3.99
C LEU A 52 6.84 -8.90 4.65
N VAL A 53 6.25 -9.37 5.77
CA VAL A 53 5.31 -8.56 6.55
C VAL A 53 5.98 -7.30 7.09
N PHE A 54 7.20 -7.41 7.61
CA PHE A 54 7.97 -6.26 8.08
C PHE A 54 8.25 -5.26 6.95
N ARG A 55 8.60 -5.74 5.75
CA ARG A 55 8.80 -4.86 4.58
C ARG A 55 7.53 -4.11 4.21
N ILE A 56 6.38 -4.77 4.20
CA ILE A 56 5.08 -4.11 3.92
C ILE A 56 4.81 -3.03 4.97
N ALA A 57 5.08 -3.33 6.25
CA ALA A 57 4.88 -2.39 7.34
C ALA A 57 5.74 -1.12 7.19
N VAL A 58 7.02 -1.26 6.85
CA VAL A 58 7.93 -0.12 6.63
C VAL A 58 7.47 0.72 5.43
N ILE A 59 7.13 0.08 4.32
CA ILE A 59 6.62 0.78 3.12
C ILE A 59 5.33 1.54 3.45
N ALA A 60 4.43 0.94 4.23
CA ALA A 60 3.19 1.59 4.64
C ALA A 60 3.42 2.83 5.50
N LEU A 61 4.34 2.76 6.47
CA LEU A 61 4.68 3.93 7.28
C LEU A 61 5.23 5.08 6.44
N LEU A 62 6.15 4.78 5.52
CA LEU A 62 6.71 5.78 4.60
C LEU A 62 5.63 6.39 3.69
N PHE A 63 4.69 5.57 3.23
CA PHE A 63 3.59 6.05 2.38
C PHE A 63 2.69 7.05 3.12
N PHE A 64 2.32 6.78 4.38
CA PHE A 64 1.44 7.67 5.14
C PHE A 64 2.15 8.89 5.75
N SER A 65 3.48 8.89 5.79
CA SER A 65 4.27 10.02 6.29
C SER A 65 4.64 11.04 5.20
N THR A 66 4.39 10.75 3.92
CA THR A 66 4.88 11.57 2.81
C THR A 66 3.75 12.17 1.98
N GLU A 67 3.93 13.43 1.57
CA GLU A 67 3.03 14.14 0.63
C GLU A 67 3.65 14.30 -0.77
N SER A 68 4.95 13.99 -0.91
CA SER A 68 5.65 14.10 -2.18
C SER A 68 5.19 13.04 -3.17
N LEU A 69 4.81 13.49 -4.37
CA LEU A 69 4.26 12.67 -5.45
C LEU A 69 5.19 11.51 -5.83
N LEU A 70 6.51 11.75 -5.89
CA LEU A 70 7.51 10.73 -6.23
C LEU A 70 7.63 9.65 -5.15
N VAL A 71 7.75 10.03 -3.87
CA VAL A 71 7.89 9.04 -2.78
C VAL A 71 6.63 8.19 -2.67
N LEU A 72 5.45 8.80 -2.85
CA LEU A 72 4.19 8.06 -2.90
C LEU A 72 4.16 7.05 -4.04
N PHE A 73 4.63 7.42 -5.24
CA PHE A 73 4.74 6.48 -6.36
C PHE A 73 5.69 5.32 -6.06
N VAL A 74 6.88 5.60 -5.52
CA VAL A 74 7.86 4.56 -5.17
C VAL A 74 7.30 3.62 -4.10
N CYS A 75 6.65 4.15 -3.06
CA CYS A 75 6.01 3.34 -2.02
C CYS A 75 4.82 2.54 -2.57
N TYR A 76 4.05 3.13 -3.49
CA TYR A 76 2.91 2.48 -4.13
C TYR A 76 3.33 1.26 -4.94
N GLU A 77 4.37 1.37 -5.77
CA GLU A 77 4.90 0.28 -6.60
C GLU A 77 5.69 -0.74 -5.77
N SER A 78 6.56 -0.28 -4.87
CA SER A 78 7.38 -1.18 -4.04
C SER A 78 6.56 -2.10 -3.15
N SER A 79 5.34 -1.70 -2.76
CA SER A 79 4.41 -2.55 -1.99
C SER A 79 3.89 -3.77 -2.77
N LEU A 80 3.90 -3.75 -4.11
CA LEU A 80 3.44 -4.87 -4.93
C LEU A 80 4.41 -6.05 -4.86
N ILE A 81 5.70 -5.79 -4.70
CA ILE A 81 6.75 -6.81 -4.65
C ILE A 81 6.59 -7.75 -3.42
N PRO A 82 6.50 -7.26 -2.17
CA PRO A 82 6.35 -8.15 -1.02
C PRO A 82 4.99 -8.86 -0.99
N VAL A 83 3.93 -8.24 -1.52
CA VAL A 83 2.59 -8.85 -1.61
C VAL A 83 2.58 -10.00 -2.62
N SER A 84 3.13 -9.78 -3.82
CA SER A 84 3.24 -10.83 -4.83
C SER A 84 4.11 -11.99 -4.35
N LEU A 85 5.21 -11.72 -3.65
CA LEU A 85 6.04 -12.77 -3.04
C LEU A 85 5.30 -13.56 -1.94
N LEU A 86 4.49 -12.89 -1.11
CA LEU A 86 3.66 -13.56 -0.11
C LEU A 86 2.64 -14.51 -0.76
N LEU A 87 1.99 -14.08 -1.85
CA LEU A 87 1.04 -14.90 -2.60
C LEU A 87 1.73 -16.12 -3.25
N LEU A 88 2.87 -15.91 -3.89
CA LEU A 88 3.58 -16.97 -4.61
C LEU A 88 4.07 -18.06 -3.66
N VAL A 89 4.75 -17.66 -2.58
CA VAL A 89 5.43 -18.61 -1.67
C VAL A 89 4.42 -19.31 -0.75
N PHE A 90 3.45 -18.58 -0.21
CA PHE A 90 2.56 -19.10 0.84
C PHE A 90 1.10 -19.33 0.39
N GLY A 91 0.75 -19.05 -0.87
CA GLY A 91 -0.58 -19.34 -1.41
C GLY A 91 -0.87 -20.85 -1.43
N TYR A 92 -2.11 -21.21 -1.05
CA TYR A 92 -2.53 -22.59 -0.83
C TYR A 92 -2.88 -23.37 -2.11
N GLN A 93 -3.46 -22.68 -3.10
CA GLN A 93 -4.03 -23.31 -4.29
C GLN A 93 -3.06 -23.28 -5.48
N PRO A 94 -3.15 -24.24 -6.43
CA PRO A 94 -2.30 -24.25 -7.62
C PRO A 94 -2.58 -23.07 -8.58
N GLU A 95 -3.81 -22.53 -8.57
CA GLU A 95 -4.22 -21.38 -9.39
C GLU A 95 -3.55 -20.05 -8.97
N LYS A 96 -2.82 -20.03 -7.84
CA LYS A 96 -2.06 -18.88 -7.32
C LYS A 96 -1.18 -18.15 -8.32
N THR A 97 -0.63 -18.89 -9.27
CA THR A 97 0.21 -18.31 -10.32
C THR A 97 -0.62 -17.43 -11.26
N ASN A 98 -1.82 -17.88 -11.63
CA ASN A 98 -2.73 -17.16 -12.51
C ASN A 98 -3.28 -15.89 -11.82
N ALA A 99 -3.69 -15.94 -10.54
CA ALA A 99 -4.12 -14.69 -9.89
C ALA A 99 -2.95 -13.76 -9.59
N LEU A 100 -1.73 -14.27 -9.37
CA LEU A 100 -0.55 -13.42 -9.24
C LEU A 100 -0.26 -12.66 -10.55
N PHE A 101 -0.30 -13.34 -11.70
CA PHE A 101 -0.17 -12.67 -13.00
C PHE A 101 -1.28 -11.63 -13.20
N PHE A 102 -2.52 -11.98 -12.86
CA PHE A 102 -3.64 -11.06 -12.93
C PHE A 102 -3.44 -9.84 -12.04
N LEU A 103 -3.01 -10.02 -10.79
CA LEU A 103 -2.76 -8.93 -9.83
C LEU A 103 -1.67 -7.97 -10.32
N ILE A 104 -0.54 -8.51 -10.80
CA ILE A 104 0.59 -7.68 -11.24
C ILE A 104 0.20 -6.87 -12.48
N ILE A 105 -0.36 -7.52 -13.51
CA ILE A 105 -0.75 -6.84 -14.74
C ILE A 105 -1.80 -5.77 -14.44
N TYR A 106 -2.79 -6.11 -13.62
CA TYR A 106 -3.85 -5.18 -13.25
C TYR A 106 -3.29 -3.93 -12.57
N LEU A 107 -2.54 -4.09 -11.48
CA LEU A 107 -2.07 -2.96 -10.68
C LEU A 107 -1.01 -2.11 -11.41
N VAL A 108 -0.16 -2.72 -12.25
CA VAL A 108 0.84 -1.99 -13.04
C VAL A 108 0.19 -1.19 -14.17
N VAL A 109 -0.84 -1.72 -14.84
CA VAL A 109 -1.54 -0.96 -15.88
C VAL A 109 -2.23 0.27 -15.30
N PHE A 110 -2.85 0.14 -14.13
CA PHE A 110 -3.51 1.27 -13.47
C PHE A 110 -2.55 2.23 -12.78
N SER A 111 -1.31 1.82 -12.48
CA SER A 111 -0.29 2.73 -11.95
C SER A 111 0.47 3.50 -13.04
N PHE A 112 0.36 3.09 -14.32
CA PHE A 112 1.02 3.77 -15.43
C PHE A 112 0.65 5.27 -15.56
N PRO A 113 -0.64 5.69 -15.45
CA PRO A 113 -0.98 7.10 -15.41
C PRO A 113 -0.33 7.85 -14.25
N PHE A 114 -0.14 7.20 -13.11
CA PHE A 114 0.54 7.80 -11.96
C PHE A 114 2.00 8.10 -12.28
N LEU A 115 2.71 7.16 -12.90
CA LEU A 115 4.10 7.36 -13.37
C LEU A 115 4.19 8.55 -14.34
N PHE A 116 3.27 8.61 -15.31
CA PHE A 116 3.27 9.69 -16.30
C PHE A 116 3.22 11.08 -15.65
N PHE A 117 2.33 11.28 -14.68
CA PHE A 117 2.24 12.57 -13.98
C PHE A 117 3.40 12.81 -13.03
N VAL A 118 3.95 11.77 -12.39
CA VAL A 118 5.19 11.92 -11.63
C VAL A 118 6.26 12.50 -12.54
N VAL A 119 6.51 11.93 -13.73
CA VAL A 119 7.55 12.44 -14.64
C VAL A 119 7.27 13.88 -15.11
N LEU A 120 6.02 14.24 -15.35
CA LEU A 120 5.65 15.60 -15.76
C LEU A 120 5.85 16.64 -14.65
N TYR A 121 5.57 16.29 -13.40
CA TYR A 121 5.60 17.22 -12.26
C TYR A 121 6.85 17.08 -11.39
N SER A 122 7.65 16.02 -11.55
CA SER A 122 8.85 15.74 -10.76
C SER A 122 10.06 16.55 -11.23
N GLY A 123 9.91 17.88 -11.30
CA GLY A 123 11.06 18.78 -11.38
C GLY A 123 11.88 18.77 -10.08
N SER A 124 11.28 18.34 -8.96
CA SER A 124 11.94 18.19 -7.65
C SER A 124 11.32 17.06 -6.82
N ILE A 125 12.10 16.51 -5.88
CA ILE A 125 11.67 15.47 -4.94
C ILE A 125 10.51 15.97 -4.03
N THR A 126 10.39 17.28 -3.87
CA THR A 126 9.38 17.93 -3.02
C THR A 126 8.09 18.31 -3.76
N SER A 127 7.90 17.84 -5.00
CA SER A 127 6.68 18.13 -5.77
C SER A 127 5.45 17.60 -5.02
N SER A 128 4.61 18.53 -4.56
CA SER A 128 3.35 18.25 -3.88
C SER A 128 2.18 18.16 -4.86
N PHE A 129 1.06 17.59 -4.41
CA PHE A 129 -0.18 17.51 -5.20
C PHE A 129 -0.79 18.88 -5.55
N SER A 130 -0.35 19.97 -4.93
CA SER A 130 -0.81 21.34 -5.25
C SER A 130 -0.48 21.79 -6.68
N GLN A 131 0.47 21.14 -7.35
CA GLN A 131 0.85 21.45 -8.74
C GLN A 131 0.00 20.69 -9.77
N VAL A 132 -0.85 19.77 -9.30
CA VAL A 132 -1.69 18.92 -10.15
C VAL A 132 -2.96 19.69 -10.52
N GLY A 133 -3.10 20.00 -11.81
CA GLY A 133 -4.33 20.61 -12.33
C GLY A 133 -5.55 19.70 -12.23
N ALA A 134 -6.75 20.26 -12.35
CA ALA A 134 -8.01 19.51 -12.20
C ALA A 134 -8.11 18.28 -13.11
N PHE A 135 -7.68 18.41 -14.37
CA PHE A 135 -7.70 17.29 -15.33
C PHE A 135 -6.70 16.19 -14.96
N SER A 136 -5.47 16.53 -14.57
CA SER A 136 -4.48 15.54 -14.13
C SER A 136 -4.87 14.89 -12.81
N GLY A 137 -5.54 15.62 -11.92
CA GLY A 137 -6.09 15.10 -10.67
C GLY A 137 -7.16 14.02 -10.89
N LEU A 138 -8.02 14.18 -11.89
CA LEU A 138 -9.01 13.17 -12.28
C LEU A 138 -8.37 11.90 -12.86
N VAL A 139 -7.31 12.04 -13.66
CA VAL A 139 -6.60 10.87 -14.21
C VAL A 139 -5.76 10.18 -13.11
N LEU A 140 -5.20 10.94 -12.18
CA LEU A 140 -4.52 10.41 -11.00
C LEU A 140 -5.47 9.67 -10.06
N SER A 141 -6.70 10.16 -9.86
CA SER A 141 -7.67 9.49 -8.98
C SER A 141 -8.00 8.09 -9.50
N LEU A 142 -8.11 7.89 -10.82
CA LEU A 142 -8.26 6.57 -11.45
C LEU A 142 -7.17 5.56 -11.04
N SER A 143 -5.92 6.02 -10.91
CA SER A 143 -4.80 5.16 -10.48
C SER A 143 -4.95 4.69 -9.02
N PHE A 144 -5.37 5.58 -8.13
CA PHE A 144 -5.63 5.24 -6.72
C PHE A 144 -6.90 4.41 -6.53
N MET A 145 -7.91 4.66 -7.36
CA MET A 145 -9.17 3.93 -7.43
C MET A 145 -8.98 2.45 -7.81
N SER A 146 -7.91 2.10 -8.51
CA SER A 146 -7.61 0.70 -8.84
C SER A 146 -7.29 -0.17 -7.61
N LYS A 147 -6.72 0.42 -6.54
CA LYS A 147 -6.45 -0.26 -5.27
C LYS A 147 -7.63 -0.23 -4.32
N SER A 148 -8.64 0.61 -4.55
CA SER A 148 -9.88 0.62 -3.77
C SER A 148 -10.95 -0.26 -4.43
N PRO A 149 -11.86 -0.86 -3.67
CA PRO A 149 -12.86 -1.77 -4.23
C PRO A 149 -14.01 -0.97 -4.85
N LEU A 150 -13.82 -0.51 -6.09
CA LEU A 150 -14.90 0.02 -6.91
C LEU A 150 -15.53 -1.09 -7.73
N PHE A 151 -16.84 -0.98 -7.98
CA PHE A 151 -17.66 -2.03 -8.60
C PHE A 151 -17.07 -2.60 -9.90
N THR A 152 -16.38 -1.78 -10.70
CA THR A 152 -15.76 -2.21 -11.98
C THR A 152 -14.29 -2.63 -11.84
N LEU A 153 -13.61 -2.17 -10.80
CA LEU A 153 -12.16 -2.29 -10.64
C LEU A 153 -11.75 -3.30 -9.56
N HIS A 154 -12.69 -3.92 -8.85
CA HIS A 154 -12.36 -4.81 -7.75
C HIS A 154 -12.03 -6.24 -8.18
N ALA A 155 -12.11 -6.62 -9.47
CA ALA A 155 -12.05 -8.02 -9.88
C ALA A 155 -10.75 -8.75 -9.47
N TRP A 156 -9.64 -8.01 -9.31
CA TRP A 156 -8.37 -8.55 -8.82
C TRP A 156 -8.43 -8.96 -7.35
N LEU A 157 -9.27 -8.30 -6.55
CA LEU A 157 -9.31 -8.43 -5.10
C LEU A 157 -9.94 -9.78 -4.66
N PRO A 158 -11.13 -10.20 -5.13
CA PRO A 158 -11.68 -11.52 -4.81
C PRO A 158 -10.77 -12.67 -5.23
N LYS A 159 -10.15 -12.58 -6.42
CA LYS A 159 -9.22 -13.61 -6.90
C LYS A 159 -7.97 -13.70 -6.01
N ALA A 160 -7.37 -12.56 -5.68
CA ALA A 160 -6.21 -12.52 -4.80
C ALA A 160 -6.53 -13.02 -3.38
N HIS A 161 -7.70 -12.68 -2.84
CA HIS A 161 -8.08 -13.09 -1.49
C HIS A 161 -8.35 -14.59 -1.33
N VAL A 162 -8.94 -15.24 -2.34
CA VAL A 162 -9.22 -16.68 -2.31
C VAL A 162 -7.93 -17.50 -2.24
N GLU A 163 -6.88 -17.00 -2.91
CA GLU A 163 -5.62 -17.74 -3.06
C GLU A 163 -4.54 -17.31 -2.06
N ALA A 164 -4.72 -16.15 -1.41
CA ALA A 164 -3.78 -15.63 -0.43
C ALA A 164 -3.75 -16.47 0.87
N PRO A 165 -2.58 -16.59 1.51
CA PRO A 165 -2.52 -17.03 2.90
C PRO A 165 -3.29 -16.06 3.82
N LEU A 166 -3.73 -16.55 4.98
CA LEU A 166 -4.52 -15.77 5.95
C LEU A 166 -3.83 -14.46 6.36
N VAL A 167 -2.50 -14.46 6.53
CA VAL A 167 -1.71 -13.26 6.80
C VAL A 167 -1.69 -12.29 5.60
N GLY A 168 -1.58 -12.83 4.39
CA GLY A 168 -1.58 -12.05 3.16
C GLY A 168 -2.93 -11.37 2.92
N SER A 169 -4.03 -12.08 3.17
CA SER A 169 -5.38 -11.51 3.04
C SER A 169 -5.65 -10.39 4.05
N ILE A 170 -5.19 -10.51 5.31
CA ILE A 170 -5.28 -9.43 6.31
C ILE A 170 -4.48 -8.19 5.87
N LEU A 171 -3.28 -8.38 5.31
CA LEU A 171 -2.46 -7.26 4.84
C LEU A 171 -3.04 -6.59 3.59
N LEU A 172 -3.59 -7.38 2.66
CA LEU A 172 -4.22 -6.88 1.44
C LEU A 172 -5.42 -5.97 1.78
N SER A 173 -6.32 -6.45 2.64
CA SER A 173 -7.52 -5.68 3.03
C SER A 173 -7.17 -4.55 4.01
N GLY A 174 -6.22 -4.77 4.92
CA GLY A 174 -5.91 -3.83 5.99
C GLY A 174 -4.98 -2.68 5.58
N ILE A 175 -4.08 -2.88 4.61
CA ILE A 175 -3.04 -1.91 4.23
C ILE A 175 -3.20 -1.46 2.78
N MET A 176 -3.31 -2.37 1.81
CA MET A 176 -3.35 -1.96 0.39
C MET A 176 -4.57 -1.11 0.04
N LEU A 177 -5.74 -1.41 0.64
CA LEU A 177 -6.94 -0.59 0.45
C LEU A 177 -6.76 0.85 0.95
N LYS A 178 -5.98 1.02 2.03
CA LYS A 178 -5.73 2.35 2.61
C LYS A 178 -4.77 3.18 1.76
N PHE A 179 -3.89 2.56 0.97
CA PHE A 179 -3.06 3.30 0.03
C PHE A 179 -3.89 4.01 -1.04
N GLY A 180 -4.90 3.33 -1.58
CA GLY A 180 -5.84 3.94 -2.52
C GLY A 180 -6.64 5.08 -1.88
N GLY A 181 -7.19 4.84 -0.69
CA GLY A 181 -7.97 5.85 0.04
C GLY A 181 -7.16 7.11 0.38
N TYR A 182 -5.94 6.96 0.88
CA TYR A 182 -5.09 8.09 1.24
C TYR A 182 -4.66 8.93 0.04
N GLY A 183 -4.34 8.31 -1.10
CA GLY A 183 -4.04 9.04 -2.32
C GLY A 183 -5.22 9.89 -2.82
N ILE A 184 -6.44 9.36 -2.74
CA ILE A 184 -7.66 10.11 -3.08
C ILE A 184 -7.88 11.29 -2.11
N LEU A 185 -7.66 11.08 -0.81
CA LEU A 185 -7.78 12.16 0.20
C LEU A 185 -6.84 13.32 -0.12
N LEU A 186 -5.56 13.04 -0.40
CA LEU A 186 -4.57 14.05 -0.78
C LEU A 186 -4.98 14.79 -2.06
N LEU A 187 -5.44 14.08 -3.08
CA LEU A 187 -5.92 14.70 -4.31
C LEU A 187 -7.13 15.61 -4.06
N SER A 188 -8.13 15.13 -3.31
CA SER A 188 -9.35 15.91 -3.05
C SER A 188 -9.07 17.19 -2.27
N ALA A 189 -8.17 17.14 -1.28
CA ALA A 189 -7.83 18.30 -0.47
C ALA A 189 -7.18 19.40 -1.31
N ASN A 190 -6.33 19.02 -2.28
CA ASN A 190 -5.63 19.97 -3.14
C ASN A 190 -6.47 20.42 -4.36
N LEU A 191 -7.50 19.68 -4.77
CA LEU A 191 -8.42 20.10 -5.83
C LEU A 191 -9.46 21.13 -5.35
N LEU A 192 -9.73 21.16 -4.05
CA LEU A 192 -10.71 22.07 -3.41
C LEU A 192 -10.07 23.38 -2.91
N SER A 193 -8.74 23.45 -2.82
CA SER A 193 -7.95 24.61 -2.38
C SER A 193 -7.55 25.49 -3.55
#